data_AF-A0ABD5QC39-F1
#
_entry.id   AF-A0ABD5QC39-F1
#
_cell.length_a   1.000
_cell.length_b   1.000
_cell.length_c   1.000
_cell.angle_alpha   90.00
_cell.angle_beta   90.00
_cell.angle_gamma   90.00
#
_symmetry.space_group_name_H-M   'P 1'
#
loop_
_entity.id
_entity.type
_entity.pdbx_description
1 polymer ?
#
loop_
_entity_poly.entity_id
_entity_poly.type
_entity_poly.pdbx_seq_one_letter_code
_entity_poly.pdbx_strand_id
1 'polypeptide(L)'
;MNEEVGPGDEVEIVYESTRSGNTVSRTGTVVQAPEANGKTVLFVETDDTQLTGVTSDYVFSVSTTESGTDADDDSRIQRTVSLGPLASVRSR
;
A
#
# COMPACT_ATOMS: atom_id res chain seq x y z
N MET A 1 19.71 12.34 -7.42
CA MET A 1 18.45 12.25 -8.18
C MET A 1 17.57 11.34 -7.35
N ASN A 2 16.57 11.88 -6.67
CA ASN A 2 15.54 11.04 -6.06
C ASN A 2 14.52 10.84 -7.19
N GLU A 3 14.47 9.65 -7.77
CA GLU A 3 13.45 9.32 -8.75
C GLU A 3 12.09 9.47 -8.07
N GLU A 4 11.25 10.35 -8.62
CA GLU A 4 9.85 10.46 -8.23
C GLU A 4 9.17 9.15 -8.63
N VAL A 5 8.92 8.30 -7.64
CA VAL A 5 8.17 7.06 -7.81
C VAL A 5 6.74 7.40 -8.23
N GLY A 6 6.33 6.93 -9.41
CA GLY A 6 5.04 7.25 -10.01
C GLY A 6 4.20 6.01 -10.35
N PRO A 7 2.96 6.20 -10.80
CA PRO A 7 2.12 5.11 -11.26
C PRO A 7 2.75 4.41 -12.48
N GLY A 8 2.88 3.08 -12.39
CA GLY A 8 3.54 2.23 -13.38
C GLY A 8 4.94 1.76 -12.98
N ASP A 9 5.55 2.37 -11.96
CA ASP A 9 6.86 1.94 -11.46
C ASP A 9 6.75 0.68 -10.59
N GLU A 10 7.72 -0.23 -10.74
CA GLU A 10 7.90 -1.36 -9.82
C GLU A 10 8.74 -0.89 -8.62
N VAL A 11 8.23 -1.12 -7.42
CA VAL A 11 8.89 -0.70 -6.19
C VAL A 11 9.03 -1.84 -5.21
N GLU A 12 10.14 -1.84 -4.48
CA GLU A 12 10.35 -2.63 -3.28
C GLU A 12 10.04 -1.80 -2.03
N ILE A 13 9.12 -2.30 -1.21
CA ILE A 13 8.65 -1.71 0.05
C ILE A 13 9.19 -2.56 1.19
N VAL A 14 9.96 -1.95 2.08
CA VAL A 14 10.49 -2.58 3.28
C VAL A 14 9.86 -1.93 4.50
N TYR A 15 9.26 -2.71 5.40
CA TYR A 15 8.60 -2.21 6.61
C TYR A 15 8.78 -3.16 7.79
N GLU A 16 8.67 -2.65 9.02
CA GLU A 16 8.75 -3.47 10.22
C GLU A 16 7.37 -3.97 10.60
N SER A 17 7.08 -5.26 10.40
CA SER A 17 5.75 -5.79 10.65
C SER A 17 5.37 -5.70 12.12
N THR A 18 4.30 -4.99 12.47
CA THR A 18 3.75 -4.96 13.83
C THR A 18 3.17 -6.30 14.28
N ARG A 19 2.80 -7.16 13.31
CA ARG A 19 2.24 -8.50 13.59
C ARG A 19 3.33 -9.50 13.95
N SER A 20 4.44 -9.48 13.22
CA SER A 20 5.51 -10.49 13.35
C SER A 20 6.74 -9.97 14.11
N GLY A 21 6.89 -8.65 14.26
CA GLY A 21 8.09 -8.01 14.83
C GLY A 21 9.34 -8.06 13.93
N ASN A 22 9.19 -8.50 12.68
CA ASN A 22 10.29 -8.68 11.73
C ASN A 22 10.20 -7.67 10.59
N THR A 23 11.34 -7.35 9.98
CA THR A 23 11.39 -6.60 8.73
C THR A 23 10.84 -7.45 7.58
N VAL A 24 9.87 -6.92 6.85
CA VAL A 24 9.25 -7.54 5.69
C VAL A 24 9.55 -6.70 4.46
N SER A 25 9.95 -7.35 3.37
CA SER A 25 10.06 -6.74 2.04
C SER A 25 8.93 -7.25 1.14
N ARG A 26 8.30 -6.35 0.38
CA ARG A 26 7.31 -6.65 -0.65
C ARG A 26 7.62 -5.86 -1.91
N THR A 27 7.57 -6.51 -3.05
CA THR A 27 7.66 -5.85 -4.35
C THR A 27 6.26 -5.75 -4.95
N GLY A 28 5.99 -4.64 -5.65
CA GLY A 28 4.75 -4.48 -6.39
C GLY A 28 4.78 -3.26 -7.29
N THR A 29 3.73 -3.11 -8.09
CA THR A 29 3.62 -2.01 -9.05
C THR A 29 2.79 -0.88 -8.46
N VAL A 30 3.28 0.35 -8.55
CA VAL A 30 2.51 1.52 -8.11
C VAL A 30 1.34 1.72 -9.07
N VAL A 31 0.11 1.67 -8.56
CA VAL A 31 -1.09 1.91 -9.35
C VAL A 31 -1.56 3.36 -9.23
N GLN A 32 -1.34 3.99 -8.08
CA GLN A 32 -1.73 5.37 -7.82
C GLN A 32 -0.75 6.02 -6.84
N ALA A 33 -0.51 7.32 -7.02
CA ALA A 33 0.34 8.12 -6.14
C ALA A 33 -0.30 9.50 -5.85
N PRO A 34 -1.47 9.56 -5.18
CA PRO A 34 -2.06 10.83 -4.82
C PRO A 34 -1.16 11.60 -3.86
N GLU A 35 -1.01 12.89 -4.12
CA GLU A 35 -0.37 13.83 -3.22
C GLU A 35 -1.43 14.73 -2.58
N ALA A 36 -1.45 14.77 -1.25
CA ALA A 36 -2.35 15.63 -0.50
C ALA A 36 -1.59 16.30 0.65
N ASN A 37 -1.72 17.61 0.78
CA ASN A 37 -1.05 18.40 1.83
C ASN A 37 0.49 18.22 1.86
N GLY A 38 1.12 18.05 0.69
CA GLY A 38 2.57 17.82 0.58
C GLY A 38 3.02 16.44 1.08
N LYS A 39 2.08 15.50 1.27
CA LYS A 39 2.36 14.11 1.58
C LYS A 39 1.92 13.25 0.40
N THR A 40 2.87 12.51 -0.17
CA THR A 40 2.62 11.52 -1.21
C THR A 40 2.25 10.20 -0.54
N VAL A 41 1.18 9.57 -1.01
CA VAL A 41 0.81 8.20 -0.63
C VAL A 41 0.89 7.34 -1.88
N LEU A 42 1.69 6.27 -1.83
CA LEU A 42 1.79 5.31 -2.92
C LEU A 42 0.82 4.15 -2.65
N PHE A 43 -0.02 3.83 -3.62
CA PHE A 43 -0.79 2.60 -3.64
C PHE A 43 -0.10 1.62 -4.57
N VAL A 44 0.37 0.53 -3.99
CA VAL A 44 1.18 -0.47 -4.67
C VAL A 44 0.41 -1.79 -4.71
N GLU A 45 0.17 -2.30 -5.91
CA GLU A 45 -0.41 -3.61 -6.12
C GLU A 45 0.65 -4.67 -5.83
N THR A 46 0.52 -5.29 -4.66
CA THR A 46 1.41 -6.39 -4.22
C THR A 46 0.74 -7.76 -4.37
N ASP A 47 -0.59 -7.79 -4.51
CA ASP A 47 -1.41 -8.97 -4.67
C ASP A 47 -2.70 -8.58 -5.43
N ASP A 48 -3.28 -9.51 -6.19
CA ASP A 48 -4.43 -9.29 -7.08
C ASP A 48 -5.68 -8.75 -6.35
N THR A 49 -5.80 -9.04 -5.06
CA THR A 49 -6.96 -8.63 -4.22
C THR A 49 -6.63 -7.61 -3.14
N GLN A 50 -5.37 -7.17 -3.08
CA GLN A 50 -4.87 -6.33 -1.99
C GLN A 50 -3.86 -5.29 -2.49
N LEU A 51 -4.18 -4.03 -2.22
CA LEU A 51 -3.26 -2.91 -2.39
C LEU A 51 -2.48 -2.67 -1.10
N THR A 52 -1.23 -2.28 -1.23
CA THR A 52 -0.37 -1.82 -0.13
C THR A 52 -0.22 -0.31 -0.25
N GLY A 53 -0.75 0.42 0.72
CA GLY A 53 -0.56 1.85 0.87
C GLY A 53 0.74 2.16 1.61
N VAL A 54 1.55 3.02 1.03
CA VAL A 54 2.85 3.44 1.57
C VAL A 54 2.84 4.96 1.74
N THR A 55 3.04 5.40 2.97
CA THR A 55 3.26 6.81 3.31
C THR A 55 4.72 7.02 3.64
N SER A 56 5.14 8.27 3.86
CA SER A 56 6.50 8.59 4.29
C SER A 56 6.94 7.90 5.59
N ASP A 57 5.99 7.55 6.47
CA ASP A 57 6.29 7.05 7.82
C ASP A 57 5.79 5.61 8.07
N TYR A 58 4.77 5.17 7.32
CA TYR A 58 4.03 3.95 7.64
C TYR A 58 3.48 3.24 6.41
N VAL A 59 3.35 1.92 6.53
CA VAL A 59 2.79 1.02 5.52
C VAL A 59 1.51 0.36 6.03
N PHE A 60 0.48 0.35 5.19
CA PHE A 60 -0.81 -0.26 5.48
C PHE A 60 -1.28 -1.09 4.29
N SER A 61 -2.09 -2.12 4.53
CA SER A 61 -2.75 -2.86 3.46
C SER A 61 -4.20 -2.40 3.34
N VAL A 62 -4.67 -2.28 2.10
CA VAL A 62 -6.06 -2.02 1.73
C VAL A 62 -6.57 -3.25 0.99
N SER A 63 -7.44 -4.01 1.63
CA SER A 63 -8.13 -5.11 0.96
C SER A 63 -9.36 -4.57 0.25
N THR A 64 -9.47 -4.80 -1.05
CA THR A 64 -10.68 -4.55 -1.82
C THR A 64 -11.50 -5.82 -1.83
N THR A 65 -12.18 -6.12 -0.72
CA THR A 65 -13.15 -7.22 -0.73
C THR A 65 -14.35 -6.74 -1.54
N GLU A 66 -14.45 -7.17 -2.80
CA GLU A 66 -15.77 -7.30 -3.42
C GLU A 66 -16.46 -8.42 -2.65
N SER A 67 -17.19 -8.07 -1.59
CA SER A 67 -18.07 -9.04 -0.93
C SER A 67 -19.13 -9.42 -1.96
N GLY A 68 -18.87 -10.53 -2.67
CA GLY A 68 -19.87 -11.20 -3.45
C GLY A 68 -21.07 -11.52 -2.57
N THR A 69 -22.24 -11.08 -3.06
CA THR A 69 -23.56 -11.61 -2.72
C THR A 69 -24.01 -11.38 -1.28
N ASP A 70 -24.62 -10.23 -1.00
CA ASP A 70 -26.06 -10.11 -0.65
C ASP A 70 -26.36 -8.68 -0.17
N ALA A 71 -27.47 -8.13 -0.68
CA ALA A 71 -28.29 -7.04 -0.14
C ALA A 71 -27.63 -5.66 0.12
N ASP A 72 -28.07 -4.68 -0.67
CA ASP A 72 -28.41 -3.32 -0.25
C ASP A 72 -27.52 -2.65 0.82
N ASP A 73 -26.24 -2.41 0.53
CA ASP A 73 -25.48 -1.37 1.24
C ASP A 73 -24.28 -0.94 0.37
N ASP A 74 -24.28 0.31 -0.10
CA ASP A 74 -23.23 0.94 -0.93
C ASP A 74 -21.87 1.08 -0.19
N SER A 75 -21.73 0.44 0.97
CA SER A 75 -20.53 0.46 1.80
C SER A 75 -19.51 -0.55 1.29
N ARG A 76 -18.74 -0.17 0.26
CA ARG A 76 -17.50 -0.87 -0.09
C ARG A 76 -16.58 -0.85 1.13
N ILE A 77 -16.55 -1.92 1.93
CA ILE A 77 -15.77 -1.99 3.16
C ILE A 77 -14.28 -2.03 2.78
N GLN A 78 -13.66 -0.85 2.69
CA GLN A 78 -12.21 -0.73 2.61
C GLN A 78 -11.63 -1.05 3.98
N ARG A 79 -11.15 -2.28 4.18
CA ARG A 79 -10.41 -2.63 5.40
C ARG A 79 -8.97 -2.18 5.23
N THR A 80 -8.62 -1.11 5.94
CA THR A 80 -7.24 -0.66 6.11
C THR A 80 -6.64 -1.35 7.34
N VAL A 81 -5.56 -2.08 7.15
CA VAL A 81 -4.81 -2.72 8.23
C VAL A 81 -3.40 -2.16 8.27
N SER A 82 -3.00 -1.64 9.43
CA SER A 82 -1.66 -1.14 9.67
C SER A 82 -0.65 -2.30 9.65
N LEU A 83 0.29 -2.27 8.71
CA LEU A 83 1.31 -3.31 8.56
C LEU A 83 2.56 -3.00 9.40
N GLY A 84 2.97 -1.73 9.45
CA GLY A 84 4.17 -1.33 10.18
C GLY A 84 4.76 0.01 9.77
N PRO A 85 5.69 0.57 10.56
CA PRO A 85 6.46 1.72 10.13
C PRO A 85 7.26 1.38 8.86
N LEU A 86 7.34 2.35 7.95
CA LEU A 86 8.13 2.22 6.73
C LEU A 86 9.62 2.23 7.10
N ALA A 87 10.36 1.25 6.60
CA ALA A 87 11.82 1.23 6.73
C ALA A 87 12.49 1.79 5.47
N SER A 88 12.03 1.40 4.27
CA SER A 88 12.57 1.91 3.01
C SER A 88 11.61 1.66 1.84
N VAL A 89 11.67 2.52 0.82
CA VAL A 89 11.04 2.29 -0.49
C VAL A 89 12.07 2.55 -1.59
N ARG A 90 12.12 1.66 -2.59
CA ARG A 90 13.08 1.74 -3.69
C ARG A 90 12.42 1.41 -5.01
N SER A 91 12.65 2.25 -6.03
CA SER A 91 12.37 1.92 -7.43
C SER A 91 13.31 0.80 -7.90
N ARG A 92 12.86 -0.03 -8.84
CA ARG A 92 13.59 -1.19 -9.34
C ARG A 92 13.99 -1.07 -10.81
#